data_AF-A0A844ZSQ9-F1
#
_entry.id   AF-A0A844ZSQ9-F1
#
_cell.length_a   1.000
_cell.length_b   1.000
_cell.length_c   1.000
_cell.angle_alpha   90.00
_cell.angle_beta   90.00
_cell.angle_gamma   90.00
#
_symmetry.space_group_name_H-M   'P 1'
#
loop_
_entity.id
_entity.type
_entity.pdbx_description
1 polymer ?
#
loop_
_entity_poly.entity_id
_entity_poly.type
_entity_poly.pdbx_seq_one_letter_code
_entity_poly.pdbx_strand_id
1 'polypeptide(L)'
;MTNDSDASIAPPLVELPINTHDQGFYDGLSRAVTVPSKIIVSLLIIWAVVLPIEAGETLNFAKTTIISQFSGWYIYLVAFLSVVAFALAVIPMSGKLRLGAHEESPEFSRFSWFAMLFGAGIGIGMLTYSTGEPLSHFANNPDIIRGAIEPVSQEAVRSASSEQVRQPINRSGQNAWLPFEPWLDPLKHALGRR
;
A
#
# COMPACT_ATOMS: atom_id res chain seq x y z
N MET A 1 14.47 26.08 46.81
CA MET A 1 14.50 26.36 45.37
C MET A 1 14.03 25.10 44.67
N THR A 2 12.72 24.93 44.58
CA THR A 2 12.06 23.80 43.91
C THR A 2 12.22 23.99 42.41
N ASN A 3 12.83 23.02 41.75
CA ASN A 3 13.15 23.10 40.33
C ASN A 3 11.85 22.84 39.53
N ASP A 4 11.23 23.92 39.04
CA ASP A 4 10.05 23.91 38.17
C ASP A 4 10.41 23.40 36.76
N SER A 5 10.69 22.10 36.62
CA SER A 5 10.95 21.50 35.30
C SER A 5 10.32 20.12 35.10
N ASP A 6 9.17 19.85 35.72
CA ASP A 6 8.26 18.80 35.27
C ASP A 6 7.13 19.47 34.50
N ALA A 7 7.36 19.68 33.19
CA ALA A 7 6.26 19.98 32.28
C ALA A 7 5.30 18.79 32.34
N SER A 8 4.22 18.92 33.12
CA SER A 8 3.25 17.87 33.39
C SER A 8 2.67 17.41 32.05
N ILE A 9 3.16 16.28 31.55
CA ILE A 9 2.53 15.62 30.41
C ILE A 9 1.13 15.26 30.88
N ALA A 10 0.12 15.85 30.24
CA ALA A 10 -1.27 15.56 30.55
C ALA A 10 -1.48 14.03 30.51
N PRO A 11 -2.24 13.47 31.47
CA PRO A 11 -2.50 12.03 31.47
C PRO A 11 -3.07 11.61 30.10
N PRO A 12 -2.68 10.44 29.57
CA PRO A 12 -3.16 9.98 28.29
C PRO A 12 -4.70 9.99 28.29
N LEU A 13 -5.30 10.40 27.18
CA LEU A 13 -6.75 10.42 27.01
C LEU A 13 -7.27 8.97 26.94
N VAL A 14 -7.45 8.33 28.08
CA VAL A 14 -7.95 6.95 28.19
C VAL A 14 -9.47 6.90 27.93
N GLU A 15 -10.18 7.97 28.27
CA GLU A 15 -11.61 8.14 28.00
C GLU A 15 -11.79 9.22 26.94
N LEU A 16 -12.09 8.79 25.71
CA LEU A 16 -12.49 9.70 24.64
C LEU A 16 -14.00 9.93 24.74
N PRO A 17 -14.49 11.19 24.69
CA PRO A 17 -15.91 11.50 24.71
C PRO A 17 -16.55 11.19 23.35
N ILE A 18 -16.56 9.91 22.98
CA ILE A 18 -17.19 9.43 21.75
C ILE A 18 -18.58 8.96 22.13
N ASN A 19 -19.59 9.52 21.47
CA ASN A 19 -20.98 9.09 21.60
C ASN A 19 -21.15 7.68 21.03
N THR A 20 -20.83 6.67 21.83
CA THR A 20 -21.10 5.25 21.57
C THR A 20 -22.48 4.90 22.10
N HIS A 21 -23.08 3.83 21.60
CA HIS A 21 -24.34 3.34 22.15
C HIS A 21 -24.04 2.28 23.21
N ASP A 22 -24.70 2.35 24.36
CA ASP A 22 -24.38 1.48 25.50
C ASP A 22 -25.14 0.13 25.50
N GLN A 23 -26.07 -0.09 24.56
CA GLN A 23 -26.91 -1.29 24.51
C GLN A 23 -27.36 -1.66 23.09
N GLY A 24 -27.56 -2.95 22.83
CA GLY A 24 -28.17 -3.50 21.62
C GLY A 24 -27.19 -3.82 20.48
N PHE A 25 -27.67 -3.84 19.23
CA PHE A 25 -26.87 -4.24 18.05
C PHE A 25 -25.68 -3.30 17.76
N TYR A 26 -25.72 -2.06 18.25
CA TYR A 26 -24.65 -1.08 18.09
C TYR A 26 -23.90 -0.80 19.39
N ASP A 27 -23.94 -1.74 20.35
CA ASP A 27 -23.22 -1.62 21.61
C ASP A 27 -21.71 -1.42 21.37
N GLY A 28 -21.13 -0.41 22.02
CA GLY A 28 -19.73 -0.01 21.83
C GLY A 28 -19.41 0.67 20.49
N LEU A 29 -20.41 0.90 19.61
CA LEU A 29 -20.22 1.52 18.29
C LEU A 29 -20.82 2.92 18.20
N SER A 30 -20.15 3.81 17.47
CA SER A 30 -20.69 5.13 17.14
C SER A 30 -21.72 5.03 16.02
N ARG A 31 -22.99 5.28 16.35
CA ARG A 31 -24.10 5.26 15.38
C ARG A 31 -23.90 6.26 14.24
N ALA A 32 -23.24 7.39 14.51
CA ALA A 32 -22.95 8.42 13.51
C ALA A 32 -22.05 7.91 12.38
N VAL A 33 -21.20 6.92 12.65
CA VAL A 33 -20.31 6.32 11.63
C VAL A 33 -20.90 5.03 11.09
N THR A 34 -21.32 4.13 11.98
CA THR A 34 -21.73 2.77 11.58
C THR A 34 -22.98 2.77 10.71
N VAL A 35 -23.97 3.63 10.99
CA VAL A 35 -25.23 3.65 10.23
C VAL A 35 -25.02 4.17 8.81
N PRO A 36 -24.40 5.35 8.58
CA PRO A 36 -24.14 5.81 7.22
C PRO A 36 -23.24 4.88 6.42
N SER A 37 -22.15 4.36 7.01
CA SER A 37 -21.26 3.41 6.31
C SER A 37 -22.02 2.16 5.85
N LYS A 38 -22.86 1.57 6.73
CA LYS A 38 -23.67 0.40 6.37
C LYS A 38 -24.66 0.71 5.25
N ILE A 39 -25.33 1.86 5.30
CA ILE A 39 -26.29 2.27 4.26
C ILE A 39 -25.57 2.42 2.92
N ILE A 40 -24.46 3.18 2.88
CA ILE A 40 -23.71 3.43 1.65
C ILE A 40 -23.21 2.11 1.04
N VAL A 41 -22.59 1.25 1.85
CA VAL A 41 -22.08 -0.05 1.37
C VAL A 41 -23.22 -0.94 0.87
N SER A 42 -24.33 -1.02 1.60
CA SER A 42 -25.47 -1.84 1.21
C SER A 42 -26.10 -1.35 -0.10
N LEU A 43 -26.26 -0.04 -0.27
CA LEU A 43 -26.78 0.54 -1.51
C LEU A 43 -25.86 0.28 -2.70
N LEU A 44 -24.53 0.39 -2.51
CA LEU A 44 -23.55 0.10 -3.56
C LEU A 44 -23.62 -1.37 -3.99
N ILE A 45 -23.74 -2.29 -3.02
CA ILE A 45 -23.90 -3.73 -3.31
C ILE A 45 -25.20 -3.98 -4.08
N ILE A 46 -26.33 -3.43 -3.61
CA ILE A 46 -27.63 -3.62 -4.27
C ILE A 46 -27.56 -3.10 -5.71
N TRP A 47 -27.02 -1.90 -5.91
CA TRP A 47 -26.87 -1.33 -7.25
C TRP A 47 -26.00 -2.19 -8.17
N ALA A 48 -24.85 -2.67 -7.68
CA ALA A 48 -23.95 -3.53 -8.45
C ALA A 48 -24.57 -4.90 -8.80
N VAL A 49 -25.44 -5.43 -7.94
CA VAL A 49 -26.15 -6.71 -8.17
C VAL A 49 -27.31 -6.55 -9.16
N VAL A 50 -28.07 -5.46 -9.07
CA VAL A 50 -29.24 -5.23 -9.93
C VAL A 50 -28.84 -4.79 -11.34
N LEU A 51 -27.78 -3.98 -11.48
CA LEU A 51 -27.32 -3.44 -12.76
C LEU A 51 -25.82 -3.72 -12.99
N PRO A 52 -25.41 -4.99 -13.16
CA PRO A 52 -23.99 -5.37 -13.16
C PRO A 52 -23.18 -4.79 -14.33
N ILE A 53 -23.78 -4.64 -15.51
CA ILE A 53 -23.10 -4.11 -16.70
C ILE A 53 -22.80 -2.62 -16.52
N GLU A 54 -23.84 -1.82 -16.28
CA GLU A 54 -23.74 -0.37 -16.03
C GLU A 54 -22.83 -0.04 -14.84
N ALA A 55 -22.94 -0.81 -13.75
CA ALA A 55 -22.09 -0.66 -12.59
C ALA A 55 -20.62 -0.94 -12.93
N GLY A 56 -20.35 -1.99 -13.71
CA GLY A 56 -19.01 -2.33 -14.19
C GLY A 56 -18.39 -1.22 -15.04
N GLU A 57 -19.13 -0.69 -16.01
CA GLU A 57 -18.68 0.40 -16.87
C GLU A 57 -18.41 1.68 -16.07
N THR A 58 -19.33 2.05 -15.19
CA THR A 58 -19.21 3.25 -14.34
C THR A 58 -18.01 3.16 -13.39
N LEU A 59 -17.84 2.02 -12.71
CA LEU A 59 -16.70 1.80 -11.81
C LEU A 59 -15.39 1.78 -12.58
N ASN A 60 -15.36 1.19 -13.77
CA ASN A 60 -14.16 1.15 -14.59
C ASN A 60 -13.79 2.54 -15.12
N PHE A 61 -14.78 3.34 -15.53
CA PHE A 61 -14.57 4.73 -15.90
C PHE A 61 -14.02 5.57 -14.74
N ALA A 62 -14.61 5.42 -13.54
CA ALA A 62 -14.12 6.10 -12.34
C ALA A 62 -12.68 5.68 -11.99
N LYS A 63 -12.41 4.37 -12.00
CA LYS A 63 -11.08 3.80 -11.76
C LYS A 63 -10.04 4.36 -12.73
N THR A 64 -10.30 4.30 -14.03
CA THR A 64 -9.35 4.74 -15.06
C THR A 64 -9.11 6.24 -14.97
N THR A 65 -10.14 7.04 -14.73
CA THR A 65 -10.02 8.49 -14.51
C THR A 65 -9.15 8.80 -13.31
N ILE A 66 -9.42 8.21 -12.14
CA ILE A 66 -8.64 8.42 -10.92
C ILE A 66 -7.17 8.03 -11.15
N ILE A 67 -6.92 6.86 -11.71
CA ILE A 67 -5.54 6.40 -11.97
C ILE A 67 -4.83 7.35 -12.94
N SER A 68 -5.48 7.76 -14.02
CA SER A 68 -4.86 8.63 -15.03
C SER A 68 -4.44 9.98 -14.46
N GLN A 69 -5.21 10.53 -13.52
CA GLN A 69 -4.94 11.85 -12.95
C GLN A 69 -4.04 11.79 -11.71
N PHE A 70 -4.24 10.79 -10.83
CA PHE A 70 -3.59 10.75 -9.51
C PHE A 70 -2.34 9.87 -9.45
N SER A 71 -2.13 8.94 -10.40
CA SER A 71 -1.03 7.97 -10.30
C SER A 71 0.35 8.63 -10.22
N GLY A 72 0.64 9.61 -11.08
CA GLY A 72 1.93 10.30 -11.09
C GLY A 72 2.20 11.01 -9.77
N TRP A 73 1.25 11.83 -9.31
CA TRP A 73 1.35 12.52 -8.02
C TRP A 73 1.52 11.55 -6.84
N TYR A 74 0.74 10.46 -6.83
CA TYR A 74 0.78 9.46 -5.78
C TYR A 74 2.15 8.75 -5.72
N ILE A 75 2.72 8.39 -6.87
CA ILE A 75 4.05 7.75 -6.94
C ILE A 75 5.11 8.68 -6.35
N TYR A 76 5.09 9.97 -6.68
CA TYR A 76 6.04 10.92 -6.11
C TYR A 76 5.85 11.11 -4.60
N LEU A 77 4.61 11.20 -4.14
CA LEU A 77 4.32 11.31 -2.72
C LEU A 77 4.85 10.11 -1.94
N VAL A 78 4.58 8.89 -2.42
CA VAL A 78 5.06 7.66 -1.79
C VAL A 78 6.59 7.57 -1.84
N ALA A 79 7.21 7.92 -2.97
CA ALA A 79 8.67 7.97 -3.09
C ALA A 79 9.29 8.97 -2.09
N PHE A 80 8.72 10.18 -2.00
CA PHE A 80 9.14 11.20 -1.05
C PHE A 80 9.00 10.72 0.40
N LEU A 81 7.83 10.20 0.79
CA LEU A 81 7.59 9.68 2.14
C LEU A 81 8.52 8.51 2.47
N SER A 82 8.83 7.65 1.50
CA SER A 82 9.77 6.54 1.68
C SER A 82 11.20 7.03 1.91
N VAL A 83 11.64 8.04 1.15
CA VAL A 83 12.96 8.68 1.36
C VAL A 83 13.01 9.37 2.72
N VAL A 84 11.95 10.07 3.12
CA VAL A 84 11.86 10.70 4.45
C VAL A 84 11.91 9.64 5.54
N ALA A 85 11.13 8.55 5.43
CA ALA A 85 11.15 7.45 6.39
C ALA A 85 12.54 6.80 6.49
N PHE A 86 13.22 6.59 5.36
CA PHE A 86 14.58 6.06 5.33
C PHE A 86 15.58 7.01 5.97
N ALA A 87 15.51 8.30 5.67
CA ALA A 87 16.36 9.31 6.28
C ALA A 87 16.14 9.36 7.81
N LEU A 88 14.89 9.34 8.28
CA LEU A 88 14.57 9.29 9.70
C LEU A 88 15.07 8.01 10.37
N ALA A 89 15.05 6.87 9.68
CA ALA A 89 15.58 5.60 10.19
C ALA A 89 17.11 5.62 10.36
N VAL A 90 17.83 6.34 9.50
CA VAL A 90 19.30 6.48 9.58
C VAL A 90 19.72 7.50 10.64
N ILE A 91 18.90 8.52 10.89
CA ILE A 91 19.20 9.56 11.91
C ILE A 91 19.08 8.95 13.32
N PRO A 92 20.18 8.84 14.09
CA PRO A 92 20.19 8.13 15.38
C PRO A 92 19.39 8.83 16.49
N MET A 93 19.02 10.11 16.29
CA MET A 93 18.19 10.87 17.24
C MET A 93 16.74 10.42 17.22
N SER A 94 16.20 10.01 16.06
CA SER A 94 14.81 9.58 15.89
C SER A 94 14.52 8.23 16.57
N GLY A 95 15.52 7.36 16.68
CA GLY A 95 15.37 6.02 17.28
C GLY A 95 15.45 5.97 18.81
N LYS A 96 15.78 7.08 19.48
CA LYS A 96 15.87 7.14 20.95
C LYS A 96 14.54 7.50 21.62
N LEU A 97 13.57 7.99 20.84
CA LEU A 97 12.27 8.37 21.36
C LEU A 97 11.44 7.10 21.65
N ARG A 98 11.07 6.90 22.92
CA ARG A 98 10.21 5.80 23.34
C ARG A 98 8.76 6.24 23.21
N LEU A 99 7.95 5.46 22.48
CA LEU A 99 6.50 5.66 22.34
C LEU A 99 5.81 4.97 23.52
N GLY A 100 5.57 5.71 24.60
CA GLY A 100 4.97 5.20 25.84
C GLY A 100 5.31 6.09 27.03
N ALA A 101 4.78 5.77 28.21
CA ALA A 101 5.20 6.45 29.43
C ALA A 101 6.69 6.19 29.71
N HIS A 102 7.34 7.06 30.49
CA HIS A 102 8.79 7.00 30.71
C HIS A 102 9.29 5.65 31.28
N GLU A 103 8.44 4.96 32.05
CA GLU A 103 8.75 3.67 32.67
C GLU A 103 8.13 2.45 31.97
N GLU A 104 7.51 2.66 30.80
CA GLU A 104 6.80 1.59 30.12
C GLU A 104 7.76 0.68 29.32
N SER A 105 7.63 -0.63 29.53
CA SER A 105 8.36 -1.65 28.77
C SER A 105 7.55 -2.15 27.58
N PRO A 106 8.19 -2.57 26.46
CA PRO A 106 7.46 -3.13 25.33
C PRO A 106 6.58 -4.31 25.74
N GLU A 107 5.30 -4.28 25.36
CA GLU A 107 4.33 -5.36 25.64
C GLU A 107 4.69 -6.68 24.92
N PHE A 108 5.31 -6.56 23.74
CA PHE A 108 5.67 -7.70 22.89
C PHE A 108 7.19 -7.87 22.76
N SER A 109 7.63 -9.12 22.64
CA SER A 109 9.03 -9.41 22.32
C SER A 109 9.39 -8.89 20.92
N ARG A 110 10.67 -8.57 20.70
CA ARG A 110 11.17 -8.08 19.40
C ARG A 110 10.81 -9.00 18.23
N PHE A 111 10.83 -10.31 18.45
CA PHE A 111 10.45 -11.29 17.43
C PHE A 111 8.95 -11.28 17.14
N SER A 112 8.11 -11.26 18.19
CA SER A 112 6.66 -11.17 18.05
C SER A 112 6.23 -9.87 17.36
N TRP A 113 6.85 -8.74 17.73
CA TRP A 113 6.65 -7.45 17.08
C TRP A 113 7.01 -7.48 15.58
N PHE A 114 8.18 -8.03 15.23
CA PHE A 114 8.59 -8.17 13.84
C PHE A 114 7.62 -9.07 13.05
N ALA A 115 7.19 -10.18 13.64
CA ALA A 115 6.19 -11.07 13.04
C ALA A 115 4.84 -10.38 12.81
N MET A 116 4.40 -9.50 13.73
CA MET A 116 3.18 -8.70 13.56
C MET A 116 3.30 -7.70 12.39
N LEU A 117 4.45 -7.04 12.24
CA LEU A 117 4.67 -6.16 11.09
C LEU A 117 4.64 -6.91 9.76
N PHE A 118 5.25 -8.09 9.71
CA PHE A 118 5.22 -8.94 8.52
C PHE A 118 3.80 -9.44 8.22
N GLY A 119 3.05 -9.87 9.25
CA GLY A 119 1.67 -10.32 9.12
C GLY A 119 0.72 -9.20 8.68
N ALA A 120 0.93 -7.97 9.15
CA ALA A 120 0.15 -6.81 8.70
C ALA A 120 0.54 -6.35 7.28
N GLY A 121 1.81 -6.53 6.89
CA GLY A 121 2.35 -6.04 5.61
C GLY A 121 2.19 -7.00 4.42
N ILE A 122 2.24 -8.33 4.65
CA ILE A 122 2.07 -9.33 3.60
C ILE A 122 0.58 -9.54 3.32
N GLY A 123 0.04 -8.71 2.43
CA GLY A 123 -1.38 -8.72 2.08
C GLY A 123 -1.78 -9.79 1.04
N ILE A 124 -3.11 -9.93 0.87
CA ILE A 124 -3.77 -10.77 -0.16
C ILE A 124 -3.22 -10.50 -1.57
N GLY A 125 -2.76 -9.28 -1.85
CA GLY A 125 -2.27 -8.88 -3.16
C GLY A 125 -1.05 -9.67 -3.64
N MET A 126 -0.15 -10.07 -2.74
CA MET A 126 0.97 -10.92 -3.13
C MET A 126 0.53 -12.34 -3.47
N LEU A 127 -0.46 -12.88 -2.75
CA LEU A 127 -0.99 -14.21 -3.03
C LEU A 127 -1.72 -14.24 -4.38
N THR A 128 -2.54 -13.23 -4.68
CA THR A 128 -3.27 -13.17 -5.95
C THR A 128 -2.35 -12.91 -7.15
N TYR A 129 -1.37 -12.02 -7.02
CA TYR A 129 -0.41 -11.77 -8.09
C TYR A 129 0.62 -12.88 -8.26
N SER A 130 0.97 -13.61 -7.19
CA SER A 130 1.94 -14.74 -7.28
C SER A 130 1.50 -15.81 -8.26
N THR A 131 0.18 -16.01 -8.40
CA THR A 131 -0.40 -16.95 -9.37
C THR A 131 -0.86 -16.25 -10.65
N GLY A 132 -1.35 -15.00 -10.54
CA GLY A 132 -1.88 -14.23 -11.66
C GLY A 132 -0.84 -13.80 -12.69
N GLU A 133 0.35 -13.39 -12.25
CA GLU A 133 1.45 -12.99 -13.14
C GLU A 133 1.97 -14.16 -13.99
N PRO A 134 2.32 -15.35 -13.42
CA PRO A 134 2.74 -16.48 -14.24
C PRO A 134 1.68 -16.90 -15.25
N LEU A 135 0.40 -16.87 -14.86
CA LEU A 135 -0.71 -17.20 -15.75
C LEU A 135 -0.85 -16.19 -16.89
N SER A 136 -0.65 -14.90 -16.62
CA SER A 136 -0.62 -13.84 -17.63
C SER A 136 0.51 -14.06 -18.64
N HIS A 137 1.73 -14.35 -18.16
CA HIS A 137 2.87 -14.67 -19.04
C HIS A 137 2.74 -16.00 -19.76
N PHE A 138 1.96 -16.94 -19.23
CA PHE A 138 1.66 -18.20 -19.91
C PHE A 138 0.74 -18.00 -21.12
N ALA A 139 -0.16 -17.02 -21.07
CA ALA A 139 -1.04 -16.68 -22.18
C ALA A 139 -0.44 -15.62 -23.12
N ASN A 140 0.42 -14.73 -22.62
CA ASN A 140 0.89 -13.57 -23.36
C ASN A 140 2.33 -13.20 -22.96
N ASN A 141 3.31 -13.81 -23.63
CA ASN A 141 4.72 -13.48 -23.50
C ASN A 141 5.34 -13.03 -24.84
N PRO A 142 6.55 -12.45 -24.85
CA PRO A 142 7.18 -11.94 -26.07
C PRO A 142 7.34 -12.99 -27.18
N ASP A 143 7.48 -14.27 -26.85
CA ASP A 143 7.62 -15.34 -27.84
C ASP A 143 6.26 -15.71 -28.46
N ILE A 144 5.18 -15.64 -27.68
CA ILE A 144 3.79 -15.74 -28.16
C ILE A 144 3.42 -14.54 -29.04
N ILE A 145 3.76 -13.32 -28.62
CA ILE A 145 3.48 -12.09 -29.37
C ILE A 145 4.22 -12.08 -30.72
N ARG A 146 5.42 -12.65 -30.78
CA ARG A 146 6.20 -12.83 -32.03
C ARG A 146 5.72 -14.00 -32.88
N GLY A 147 4.73 -14.76 -32.43
CA GLY A 147 4.20 -15.94 -33.12
C GLY A 147 5.15 -17.14 -33.12
N ALA A 148 6.16 -17.15 -32.26
CA ALA A 148 7.12 -18.24 -32.17
C ALA A 148 6.58 -19.45 -31.39
N ILE A 149 5.59 -19.22 -30.50
CA ILE A 149 4.98 -20.25 -29.65
C ILE A 149 3.47 -20.00 -29.60
N GLU A 150 2.67 -21.06 -29.61
CA GLU A 150 1.22 -20.96 -29.46
C GLU A 150 0.84 -20.64 -27.98
N PRO A 151 -0.13 -19.74 -27.73
CA PRO A 151 -0.56 -19.41 -26.37
C PRO A 151 -1.02 -20.65 -25.59
N VAL A 152 -0.75 -20.69 -24.28
CA VAL A 152 -1.27 -21.75 -23.38
C VAL A 152 -0.81 -23.17 -23.79
N SER A 153 0.30 -23.29 -24.53
CA SER A 153 0.88 -24.57 -24.95
C SER A 153 1.90 -25.12 -23.94
N GLN A 154 2.26 -26.41 -24.04
CA GLN A 154 3.31 -26.98 -23.18
C GLN A 154 4.67 -26.28 -23.35
N GLU A 155 4.95 -25.75 -24.55
CA GLU A 155 6.16 -25.00 -24.86
C GLU A 155 6.16 -23.61 -24.18
N ALA A 156 4.98 -23.02 -23.98
CA ALA A 156 4.80 -21.73 -23.32
C ALA A 156 5.13 -21.76 -21.80
N VAL A 157 5.14 -22.93 -21.16
CA VAL A 157 5.45 -23.07 -19.71
C VAL A 157 6.87 -22.61 -19.39
N ARG A 158 7.83 -23.00 -20.26
CA ARG A 158 9.24 -22.67 -20.07
C ARG A 158 9.51 -21.20 -20.36
N SER A 159 8.89 -20.65 -21.41
CA SER A 159 9.04 -19.25 -21.77
C SER A 159 8.37 -18.34 -20.74
N ALA A 160 7.17 -18.67 -20.24
CA ALA A 160 6.51 -17.93 -19.16
C ALA A 160 7.33 -17.87 -17.86
N SER A 161 7.87 -19.01 -17.41
CA SER A 161 8.73 -19.07 -16.22
C SER A 161 10.01 -18.26 -16.41
N SER A 162 10.61 -18.30 -17.61
CA SER A 162 11.80 -17.52 -17.94
C SER A 162 11.52 -16.02 -18.04
N GLU A 163 10.34 -15.63 -18.53
CA GLU A 163 9.94 -14.23 -18.66
C GLU A 163 9.60 -13.61 -17.31
N GLN A 164 9.04 -14.37 -16.38
CA GLN A 164 8.83 -13.92 -15.00
C GLN A 164 10.16 -13.58 -14.29
N VAL A 165 11.23 -14.34 -14.57
CA VAL A 165 12.58 -14.04 -14.07
C VAL A 165 13.24 -12.87 -14.83
N ARG A 166 12.90 -12.66 -16.11
CA ARG A 166 13.39 -11.54 -16.94
C ARG A 166 12.67 -10.22 -16.70
N GLN A 167 11.44 -10.27 -16.20
CA GLN A 167 10.63 -9.10 -15.86
C GLN A 167 10.13 -9.22 -14.41
N PRO A 168 11.03 -9.29 -13.41
CA PRO A 168 10.58 -9.21 -12.04
C PRO A 168 9.89 -7.85 -11.83
N ILE A 169 9.01 -7.78 -10.82
CA ILE A 169 8.20 -6.63 -10.35
C ILE A 169 8.82 -5.23 -10.54
N ASN A 170 10.15 -5.13 -10.61
CA ASN A 170 10.96 -3.94 -10.84
C ASN A 170 10.88 -3.34 -12.27
N ARG A 171 10.57 -4.10 -13.35
CA ARG A 171 10.73 -3.59 -14.73
C ARG A 171 9.64 -2.60 -15.16
N SER A 172 8.39 -2.83 -14.77
CA SER A 172 7.29 -1.85 -14.95
C SER A 172 7.52 -0.59 -14.10
N GLY A 173 8.12 -0.75 -12.91
CA GLY A 173 8.59 0.36 -12.08
C GLY A 173 9.69 1.19 -12.75
N GLN A 174 10.71 0.56 -13.34
CA GLN A 174 11.80 1.25 -14.05
C GLN A 174 11.31 2.02 -15.28
N ASN A 175 10.39 1.45 -16.06
CA ASN A 175 9.82 2.12 -17.23
C ASN A 175 8.96 3.34 -16.85
N ALA A 176 8.42 3.40 -15.63
CA ALA A 176 7.73 4.58 -15.11
C ALA A 176 8.67 5.75 -14.81
N TRP A 177 9.99 5.50 -14.69
CA TRP A 177 11.00 6.54 -14.46
C TRP A 177 11.62 7.10 -15.75
N LEU A 178 11.40 6.46 -16.91
CA LEU A 178 11.90 6.91 -18.22
C LEU A 178 11.45 8.35 -18.58
N PRO A 179 10.21 8.79 -18.30
CA PRO A 179 9.80 10.17 -18.55
C PRO A 179 10.55 11.21 -17.69
N PHE A 180 11.20 10.77 -16.60
CA PHE A 180 11.90 11.65 -15.65
C PHE A 180 13.42 11.67 -15.84
N GLU A 181 13.96 10.80 -16.71
CA GLU A 181 15.38 10.80 -17.05
C GLU A 181 15.91 12.17 -17.51
N PRO A 182 15.20 12.93 -18.39
CA PRO A 182 15.69 14.23 -18.84
C PRO A 182 15.81 15.26 -17.70
N TRP A 183 15.01 15.10 -16.64
CA TRP A 183 14.99 16.00 -15.49
C TRP A 183 16.06 15.64 -14.43
N LEU A 184 16.51 14.38 -14.45
CA LEU A 184 17.56 13.88 -13.57
C LEU A 184 18.96 14.10 -14.15
N ASP A 185 19.10 14.39 -15.44
CA ASP A 185 20.40 14.63 -16.09
C ASP A 185 21.21 15.79 -15.48
N PRO A 186 20.62 16.95 -15.14
CA PRO A 186 21.32 18.02 -14.42
C PRO A 186 21.81 17.57 -13.04
N LEU A 187 21.04 16.73 -12.34
CA LEU A 187 21.40 16.17 -11.04
C LEU A 187 22.49 15.10 -11.15
N LYS A 188 22.45 14.26 -12.19
CA LYS A 188 23.51 13.27 -12.50
C LYS A 188 24.85 13.96 -12.83
N HIS A 189 24.80 15.13 -13.48
CA HIS A 189 25.97 15.98 -13.73
C HIS A 189 26.48 16.67 -12.45
N ALA A 190 25.56 17.15 -11.61
CA ALA A 190 25.91 17.80 -10.34
C ALA A 190 26.46 16.84 -9.28
N LEU A 191 26.02 15.58 -9.27
CA LEU A 191 26.45 14.57 -8.30
C LEU A 191 27.71 13.81 -8.71
N GLY A 192 28.28 14.10 -9.88
CA GLY A 192 29.58 13.59 -10.32
C GLY A 192 29.65 12.07 -10.44
N ARG A 193 29.60 11.56 -11.66
CA ARG A 193 30.20 10.25 -11.93
C ARG A 193 31.70 10.34 -11.66
N ARG A 194 32.20 9.49 -10.77
CA ARG A 194 33.34 8.67 -11.18
C ARG A 194 32.80 7.52 -12.00
#